data_AF-A0AAU8L7B6-F1
#
_entry.id   AF-A0AAU8L7B6-F1
#
_cell.length_a   1.000
_cell.length_b   1.000
_cell.length_c   1.000
_cell.angle_alpha   90.00
_cell.angle_beta   90.00
_cell.angle_gamma   90.00
#
_symmetry.space_group_name_H-M   'P 1'
#
loop_
_entity.id
_entity.type
_entity.pdbx_description
1 polymer ?
#
loop_
_entity_poly.entity_id
_entity_poly.type
_entity_poly.pdbx_seq_one_letter_code
_entity_poly.pdbx_strand_id
1 'polypeptide(L)'
;MHKQAILTQLGYGLTPSTEAQLDRVIAHTVGFENVEKHLIALHDALKAYHGFVALSSNKDYFKIKNEAPSSEMIEEVNDMILKWSAKYKITVEKVPNKNTYYVIGYKS
;
A
#
# COMPACT_ATOMS: atom_id res chain seq x y z
N MET A 1 2.64 4.46 17.73
CA MET A 1 2.70 4.62 16.24
C MET A 1 4.07 5.16 15.87
N HIS A 2 4.86 4.40 15.10
CA HIS A 2 6.24 4.77 14.74
C HIS A 2 6.30 5.27 13.29
N LYS A 3 5.83 6.51 13.06
CA LYS A 3 5.70 7.11 11.71
C LYS A 3 6.99 7.06 10.90
N GLN A 4 8.12 7.39 11.53
CA GLN A 4 9.44 7.36 10.89
C GLN A 4 9.83 5.94 10.46
N ALA A 5 9.50 4.92 11.27
CA ALA A 5 9.75 3.52 10.91
C ALA A 5 8.95 3.12 9.67
N ILE A 6 7.66 3.49 9.61
CA ILE A 6 6.82 3.25 8.42
C ILE A 6 7.43 3.91 7.18
N LEU A 7 7.82 5.18 7.27
CA LEU A 7 8.45 5.89 6.16
C LEU A 7 9.73 5.20 5.70
N THR A 8 10.63 4.85 6.61
CA THR A 8 11.88 4.16 6.29
C THR A 8 11.64 2.78 5.67
N GLN A 9 10.70 2.00 6.20
CA GLN A 9 10.35 0.68 5.65
C GLN A 9 9.78 0.77 4.23
N LEU A 10 9.03 1.83 3.94
CA LEU A 10 8.51 2.13 2.60
C LEU A 10 9.53 2.82 1.68
N GLY A 11 10.75 3.10 2.15
CA GLY A 11 11.83 3.72 1.36
C GLY A 11 11.76 5.25 1.24
N TYR A 12 11.01 5.93 2.11
CA TYR A 12 10.90 7.39 2.11
C TYR A 12 11.98 8.05 2.96
N GLY A 13 12.43 9.22 2.50
CA GLY A 13 13.23 10.14 3.31
C GLY A 13 12.41 10.75 4.45
N LEU A 14 13.04 10.92 5.60
CA LEU A 14 12.44 11.53 6.79
C LEU A 14 12.48 13.04 6.65
N THR A 15 11.40 13.62 6.13
CA THR A 15 11.23 15.07 6.00
C THR A 15 9.86 15.49 6.51
N PRO A 16 9.68 16.76 6.94
CA PRO A 16 8.39 17.24 7.43
C PRO A 16 7.26 17.07 6.41
N SER A 17 7.55 17.17 5.12
CA SER A 17 6.53 16.99 4.06
C SER A 17 6.10 15.53 3.93
N THR A 18 7.03 14.58 4.00
CA THR A 18 6.71 13.14 3.98
C THR A 18 5.97 12.70 5.23
N GLU A 19 6.34 13.22 6.40
CA GLU A 19 5.64 12.97 7.66
C GLU A 19 4.20 13.51 7.62
N ALA A 20 4.02 14.75 7.16
CA ALA A 20 2.69 15.33 7.00
C ALA A 20 1.83 14.58 5.97
N GLN A 21 2.44 14.06 4.90
CA GLN A 21 1.73 13.22 3.93
C GLN A 21 1.31 11.89 4.54
N LEU A 22 2.20 11.22 5.29
CA LEU A 22 1.86 9.98 5.97
C LEU A 22 0.71 10.17 6.97
N ASP A 23 0.69 11.29 7.69
CA ASP A 23 -0.37 11.61 8.65
C ASP A 23 -1.74 11.71 7.99
N ARG A 24 -1.83 12.42 6.87
CA ARG A 24 -3.10 12.51 6.12
C ARG A 24 -3.54 11.15 5.60
N VAL A 25 -2.59 10.35 5.10
CA VAL A 25 -2.86 9.02 4.55
C VAL A 25 -3.35 8.05 5.64
N ILE A 26 -2.71 8.06 6.81
CA ILE A 26 -3.15 7.25 7.96
C ILE A 26 -4.54 7.67 8.40
N ALA A 27 -4.82 8.98 8.51
CA ALA A 27 -6.12 9.49 8.93
C ALA A 27 -7.27 9.10 7.98
N HIS A 28 -6.98 8.93 6.69
CA HIS A 28 -7.96 8.48 5.69
C HIS A 28 -8.04 6.95 5.54
N THR A 29 -7.11 6.21 6.13
CA THR A 29 -7.13 4.73 6.09
C THR A 29 -7.89 4.21 7.31
N VAL A 30 -9.13 3.76 7.11
CA VAL A 30 -9.99 3.30 8.22
C VAL A 30 -9.35 2.11 8.94
N GLY A 31 -9.27 2.17 10.28
CA GLY A 31 -8.71 1.09 11.10
C GLY A 31 -7.25 0.76 10.78
N PHE A 32 -6.44 1.78 10.46
CA PHE A 32 -5.05 1.61 10.04
C PHE A 32 -4.19 0.76 10.98
N GLU A 33 -4.47 0.75 12.28
CA GLU A 33 -3.79 -0.11 13.25
C GLU A 33 -3.91 -1.61 12.93
N ASN A 34 -4.98 -2.01 12.25
CA ASN A 34 -5.18 -3.38 11.75
C ASN A 34 -4.56 -3.60 10.36
N VAL A 35 -4.24 -2.53 9.64
CA VAL A 35 -3.66 -2.54 8.28
C VAL A 35 -2.13 -2.51 8.32
N GLU A 36 -1.53 -1.71 9.22
CA GLU A 36 -0.11 -1.33 9.26
C GLU A 36 0.82 -2.53 9.06
N LYS A 37 0.79 -3.50 9.98
CA LYS A 37 1.70 -4.65 9.96
C LYS A 37 1.56 -5.49 8.68
N HIS A 38 0.34 -5.64 8.18
CA HIS A 38 0.05 -6.44 7.00
C HIS A 38 0.44 -5.71 5.72
N LEU A 39 0.35 -4.38 5.71
CA LEU A 39 0.75 -3.54 4.60
C LEU A 39 2.27 -3.51 4.43
N ILE A 40 3.02 -3.39 5.54
CA ILE A 40 4.49 -3.46 5.51
C ILE A 40 4.96 -4.84 5.05
N ALA A 41 4.37 -5.92 5.59
CA ALA A 41 4.69 -7.28 5.14
C ALA A 41 4.39 -7.50 3.65
N LEU A 42 3.29 -6.93 3.13
CA LEU A 42 2.99 -6.97 1.70
C LEU A 42 4.02 -6.19 0.89
N HIS A 43 4.41 -5.00 1.33
CA HIS A 43 5.43 -4.18 0.66
C HIS A 43 6.71 -4.99 0.43
N ASP A 44 7.19 -5.71 1.45
CA ASP A 44 8.39 -6.54 1.33
C ASP A 44 8.19 -7.74 0.41
N ALA A 45 7.05 -8.43 0.50
CA ALA A 45 6.73 -9.57 -0.36
C ALA A 45 6.65 -9.17 -1.85
N LEU A 46 6.12 -7.98 -2.15
CA LEU A 46 5.94 -7.51 -3.53
C LEU A 46 7.25 -7.06 -4.20
N LYS A 47 8.29 -6.70 -3.45
CA LYS A 47 9.57 -6.22 -4.01
C LYS A 47 10.17 -7.20 -5.02
N ALA A 48 10.09 -8.50 -4.73
CA ALA A 48 10.59 -9.56 -5.61
C ALA A 48 9.84 -9.65 -6.96
N TYR A 49 8.64 -9.07 -7.03
CA TYR A 49 7.75 -9.10 -8.19
C TYR A 49 7.57 -7.72 -8.84
N HIS A 50 8.47 -6.77 -8.57
CA HIS A 50 8.36 -5.39 -9.04
C HIS A 50 7.07 -4.68 -8.57
N GLY A 51 6.54 -5.07 -7.42
CA GLY A 51 5.44 -4.38 -6.75
C GLY A 51 5.90 -3.71 -5.45
N PHE A 52 5.21 -2.66 -5.04
CA PHE A 52 5.52 -1.98 -3.78
C PHE A 52 4.35 -1.11 -3.28
N VAL A 53 4.33 -0.89 -1.97
CA VAL A 53 3.48 0.12 -1.34
C VAL A 53 4.14 1.50 -1.39
N ALA A 54 3.36 2.53 -1.70
CA ALA A 54 3.76 3.93 -1.72
C ALA A 54 2.64 4.83 -1.17
N LEU A 55 2.96 6.08 -0.85
CA LEU A 55 2.00 7.14 -0.59
C LEU A 55 1.46 7.68 -1.93
N SER A 56 0.14 7.83 -2.03
CA SER A 56 -0.45 8.47 -3.21
C SER A 56 -0.18 9.97 -3.22
N SER A 57 0.03 10.53 -4.42
CA SER A 57 0.40 11.93 -4.61
C SER A 57 -0.81 12.84 -4.83
N ASN A 58 -1.95 12.27 -5.20
CA ASN A 58 -3.19 12.99 -5.54
C ASN A 58 -4.40 12.61 -4.68
N LYS A 59 -4.27 11.56 -3.86
CA LYS A 59 -5.26 11.16 -2.87
C LYS A 59 -4.53 10.85 -1.58
N ASP A 60 -5.16 11.07 -0.43
CA ASP A 60 -4.57 10.73 0.87
C ASP A 60 -4.78 9.24 1.19
N TYR A 61 -4.28 8.34 0.32
CA TYR A 61 -4.29 6.88 0.55
C TYR A 61 -2.92 6.27 0.33
N PHE A 62 -2.66 5.14 1.00
CA PHE A 62 -1.62 4.24 0.54
C PHE A 62 -2.03 3.68 -0.82
N LYS A 63 -1.07 3.51 -1.72
CA LYS A 63 -1.25 2.84 -3.00
C LYS A 63 -0.30 1.66 -3.10
N ILE A 64 -0.80 0.54 -3.60
CA ILE A 64 0.00 -0.61 -3.98
C ILE A 64 0.18 -0.54 -5.48
N LYS A 65 1.43 -0.38 -5.94
CA LYS A 65 1.80 -0.35 -7.35
C LYS A 65 2.32 -1.71 -7.76
N ASN A 66 1.91 -2.13 -8.94
CA ASN A 66 2.43 -3.31 -9.63
C ASN A 66 3.08 -2.83 -10.93
N GLU A 67 4.41 -2.91 -10.96
CA GLU A 67 5.26 -2.50 -12.09
C GLU A 67 5.93 -3.73 -12.73
N ALA A 68 5.31 -4.90 -12.60
CA ALA A 68 5.79 -6.12 -13.23
C ALA A 68 5.86 -5.99 -14.77
N PRO A 69 6.90 -6.55 -15.41
CA PRO A 69 7.20 -6.27 -16.82
C PRO A 69 6.34 -7.06 -17.82
N SER A 70 5.72 -8.16 -17.39
CA SER A 70 4.95 -9.06 -18.26
C SER A 70 3.52 -9.22 -17.78
N SER A 71 2.57 -9.46 -18.68
CA SER A 71 1.16 -9.66 -18.35
C SER A 71 0.92 -10.78 -17.34
N GLU A 72 1.65 -11.89 -17.44
CA GLU A 72 1.54 -13.02 -16.51
C GLU A 72 1.93 -12.62 -15.08
N MET A 73 3.11 -11.99 -14.90
CA MET A 73 3.52 -11.47 -13.60
C MET A 73 2.60 -10.37 -13.09
N ILE A 74 2.04 -9.53 -13.97
CA ILE A 74 1.07 -8.51 -13.60
C ILE A 74 -0.17 -9.18 -12.99
N GLU A 75 -0.68 -10.23 -13.61
CA GLU A 75 -1.83 -11.00 -13.10
C GLU A 75 -1.50 -11.67 -11.76
N GLU A 76 -0.32 -12.29 -11.64
CA GLU A 76 0.16 -12.91 -10.40
C GLU A 76 0.20 -11.89 -9.25
N VAL A 77 0.83 -10.73 -9.46
CA VAL A 77 0.91 -9.67 -8.43
C VAL A 77 -0.46 -9.12 -8.10
N ASN A 78 -1.34 -8.94 -9.08
CA ASN A 78 -2.71 -8.50 -8.84
C ASN A 78 -3.47 -9.52 -7.97
N ASP A 79 -3.32 -10.81 -8.25
CA ASP A 79 -3.93 -11.89 -7.46
C ASP A 79 -3.34 -11.96 -6.04
N MET A 80 -2.03 -11.77 -5.87
CA MET A 80 -1.39 -11.65 -4.55
C MET A 80 -2.00 -10.51 -3.73
N ILE A 81 -2.21 -9.34 -4.33
CA ILE A 81 -2.82 -8.18 -3.68
C ILE A 81 -4.26 -8.48 -3.27
N LEU A 82 -5.05 -9.12 -4.14
CA LEU A 82 -6.45 -9.46 -3.86
C LEU A 82 -6.57 -10.57 -2.80
N LYS A 83 -5.71 -11.59 -2.84
CA LYS A 83 -5.65 -12.62 -1.80
C LYS A 83 -5.23 -12.05 -0.45
N TRP A 84 -4.25 -11.15 -0.43
CA TRP A 84 -3.84 -10.43 0.77
C TRP A 84 -4.99 -9.61 1.35
N SER A 85 -5.67 -8.83 0.51
CA SER A 85 -6.75 -7.95 0.93
C SER A 85 -7.92 -8.76 1.50
N ALA A 86 -8.28 -9.86 0.85
CA ALA A 86 -9.30 -10.79 1.35
C ALA A 86 -8.88 -11.45 2.68
N LYS A 87 -7.64 -11.96 2.77
CA LYS A 87 -7.12 -12.65 3.96
C LYS A 87 -7.16 -11.77 5.21
N TYR A 88 -6.74 -10.51 5.08
CA TYR A 88 -6.66 -9.58 6.20
C TYR A 88 -7.87 -8.66 6.32
N LYS A 89 -8.92 -8.90 5.52
CA LYS A 89 -10.15 -8.08 5.48
C LYS A 89 -9.87 -6.60 5.22
N ILE A 90 -8.90 -6.32 4.35
CA ILE A 90 -8.53 -4.95 3.98
C ILE A 90 -9.26 -4.61 2.69
N THR A 91 -9.96 -3.48 2.68
CA THR A 91 -10.63 -2.97 1.48
C THR A 91 -9.62 -2.26 0.60
N VAL A 92 -9.58 -2.67 -0.67
CA VAL A 92 -8.75 -2.04 -1.71
C VAL A 92 -9.60 -1.61 -2.89
N GLU A 93 -9.27 -0.47 -3.50
CA GLU A 93 -9.93 0.06 -4.69
C GLU A 93 -8.95 0.08 -5.86
N LYS A 94 -9.29 -0.59 -6.96
CA LYS A 94 -8.45 -0.58 -8.16
C LYS A 94 -8.53 0.79 -8.84
N VAL A 95 -7.37 1.35 -9.17
CA VAL A 95 -7.28 2.57 -9.97
C VAL A 95 -7.64 2.25 -11.42
N PRO A 96 -8.60 2.97 -12.03
CA PRO A 96 -8.99 2.72 -13.42
C PRO A 96 -7.79 2.74 -14.37
N ASN A 97 -7.73 1.75 -15.26
CA ASN A 97 -6.70 1.60 -16.30
C ASN A 97 -5.26 1.50 -15.76
N LYS A 98 -5.07 1.13 -14.49
CA LYS A 98 -3.74 0.94 -13.89
C LYS A 98 -3.67 -0.35 -13.08
N ASN A 99 -2.46 -0.92 -12.99
CA ASN A 99 -2.14 -1.99 -12.04
C ASN A 99 -1.77 -1.35 -10.70
N THR A 100 -2.72 -0.62 -10.12
CA THR A 100 -2.52 0.10 -8.87
C THR A 100 -3.80 0.02 -8.05
N TYR A 101 -3.66 -0.14 -6.74
CA TYR A 101 -4.78 -0.20 -5.81
C TYR A 101 -4.61 0.83 -4.70
N TYR A 102 -5.67 1.56 -4.36
CA TYR A 102 -5.71 2.33 -3.12
C TYR A 102 -6.09 1.41 -1.96
N VAL A 103 -5.45 1.60 -0.81
CA VAL A 103 -5.81 0.92 0.44
C VAL A 103 -6.78 1.81 1.19
N ILE A 104 -8.04 1.39 1.26
CA ILE A 104 -9.14 2.20 1.83
C ILE A 104 -9.22 2.03 3.35
N GLY A 105 -9.00 0.81 3.84
CA GLY A 105 -9.00 0.53 5.27
C GLY A 105 -9.47 -0.88 5.62
N TYR A 106 -9.46 -1.20 6.91
CA TYR A 106 -9.93 -2.46 7.46
C TYR A 106 -11.46 -2.53 7.42
N LYS A 107 -11.98 -3.68 6.97
CA LYS A 107 -13.40 -4.01 6.99
C LYS A 107 -13.74 -4.59 8.37
N SER A 108 -14.37 -3.77 9.20
CA SER A 108 -14.95 -4.14 10.49
C SER A 108 -16.04 -5.19 10.34
#